data_AF-A0A1I6UCR5-F1
#
_entry.id   AF-A0A1I6UCR5-F1
#
_cell.length_a   1.000
_cell.length_b   1.000
_cell.length_c   1.000
_cell.angle_alpha   90.00
_cell.angle_beta   90.00
_cell.angle_gamma   90.00
#
_symmetry.space_group_name_H-M   'P 1'
#
loop_
_entity.id
_entity.type
_entity.pdbx_description
1 polymer ?
#
loop_
_entity_poly.entity_id
_entity_poly.type
_entity_poly.pdbx_seq_one_letter_code
_entity_poly.pdbx_strand_id
1 'polypeptide(L)'
;MKLSLRRSRKWLILPAAMLIATVLSAPDAQAANVQQLTEQRTKQDVLNKWEQYKPMETGTAYMPADQIYSESPSVTAPFKAGRIKSKYVEDGIRAVNFVRYLAGLPDDVTANYSLADQQQAAAMVIAANKQLTHYPSKPAGIDEALYASGKEGARTSNLYSGGPTFYNNVLGYMADRSASNIDRVGHRRWIINPEMKQTMFGMAHATNNVAYESMYAFDKSRPKSEVQYDYIAWPSAGYFPEEVFRTIDPWSVSMNPEKYDRKKTDQIQVKLTRVRDGKVWSFDENDKDKSGKYFNVDTGPYGVSFAIVFRPDGIGDFAMDDAFDVEITGIYTVGGSPTEIKFTTTFFKLMPTLLARYDIELNKGETLQMGLAEGFQTSGNTFESGDNRIVKIDSTGKVTAIGKGSTWISVNNYLGMRSIVYIEVEDVPEENKVSNWAQADYMQAKANGLIGWPFDRSYQRSINRMEFTEMAVHMIETVLGRDLYTDVLGVESPFNDIDDWNITWANQNGIINGTSPNTFSPIATITREQAAALIIKVYEKTKELQGTTDSAAGSTTTSLFADDTKISPWAKEQVYQAVNLSLMNGMAKNQFNPKGELTFEQTYVLLLNCFELLMEK
;
A
#
# COMPACT_ATOMS: atom_id res chain seq x y z
N MET A 1 47.92 30.17 65.30
CA MET A 1 47.19 30.25 66.59
C MET A 1 45.72 30.57 66.31
N LYS A 2 44.81 29.98 67.08
CA LYS A 2 43.36 29.77 66.83
C LYS A 2 42.49 30.97 66.37
N LEU A 3 41.55 30.64 65.47
CA LEU A 3 40.10 31.01 65.40
C LEU A 3 39.64 32.49 65.47
N SER A 4 39.01 32.97 64.39
CA SER A 4 37.53 33.06 64.24
C SER A 4 37.14 34.19 63.26
N LEU A 5 36.38 33.84 62.22
CA LEU A 5 35.79 34.77 61.26
C LEU A 5 34.33 35.06 61.66
N ARG A 6 34.03 36.33 61.92
CA ARG A 6 32.68 36.85 62.22
C ARG A 6 32.15 37.63 61.03
N ARG A 7 30.89 37.35 60.69
CA ARG A 7 30.04 37.91 59.63
C ARG A 7 29.86 39.44 59.71
N SER A 8 29.71 40.08 58.56
CA SER A 8 28.89 41.31 58.43
C SER A 8 28.07 41.29 57.13
N ARG A 9 26.74 41.31 57.27
CA ARG A 9 25.78 41.53 56.18
C ARG A 9 25.85 42.98 55.72
N LYS A 10 25.86 43.23 54.41
CA LYS A 10 25.52 44.53 53.80
C LYS A 10 24.50 44.33 52.69
N TRP A 11 23.49 45.18 52.72
CA TRP A 11 22.38 45.28 51.78
C TRP A 11 22.89 45.83 50.44
N LEU A 12 22.39 45.27 49.33
CA LEU A 12 22.63 45.78 47.98
C LEU A 12 21.30 46.14 47.34
N ILE A 13 21.23 47.40 46.93
CA ILE A 13 20.14 48.09 46.26
C ILE A 13 20.10 47.61 44.80
N LEU A 14 18.94 47.15 44.34
CA LEU A 14 18.67 46.78 42.94
C LEU A 14 18.34 48.04 42.11
N PRO A 15 19.01 48.31 40.98
CA PRO A 15 18.57 49.32 40.03
C PRO A 15 17.48 48.76 39.11
N ALA A 16 16.40 49.52 38.93
CA ALA A 16 15.32 49.22 38.00
C ALA A 16 15.79 49.39 36.55
N ALA A 17 15.73 48.33 35.74
CA ALA A 17 15.93 48.38 34.30
C ALA A 17 14.57 48.48 33.60
N MET A 18 14.34 49.59 32.89
CA MET A 18 13.23 49.75 31.95
C MET A 18 13.39 48.75 30.80
N LEU A 19 12.45 47.81 30.65
CA LEU A 19 12.30 47.02 29.42
C LEU A 19 11.60 47.89 28.37
N ILE A 20 12.33 48.25 27.33
CA ILE A 20 11.74 48.71 26.06
C ILE A 20 11.31 47.45 25.31
N ALA A 21 10.00 47.22 25.22
CA ALA A 21 9.44 46.14 24.42
C ALA A 21 9.56 46.49 22.94
N THR A 22 10.57 45.95 22.25
CA THR A 22 10.58 45.88 20.79
C THR A 22 9.51 44.89 20.35
N VAL A 23 8.43 45.39 19.77
CA VAL A 23 7.45 44.56 19.04
C VAL A 23 8.16 44.04 17.80
N LEU A 24 8.70 42.83 17.87
CA LEU A 24 9.04 42.06 16.68
C LEU A 24 7.72 41.66 16.04
N SER A 25 7.39 42.31 14.92
CA SER A 25 6.36 41.81 14.00
C SER A 25 6.71 40.37 13.65
N ALA A 26 5.79 39.44 13.93
CA ALA A 26 5.89 38.08 13.42
C ALA A 26 6.11 38.14 11.91
N PRO A 27 6.99 37.32 11.31
CA PRO A 27 7.07 37.23 9.87
C PRO A 27 5.67 36.86 9.36
N ASP A 28 5.17 37.61 8.38
CA ASP A 28 3.91 37.28 7.71
C ASP A 28 3.96 35.81 7.33
N ALA A 29 3.00 35.01 7.83
CA ALA A 29 2.90 33.61 7.49
C ALA A 29 2.76 33.52 5.97
N GLN A 30 3.82 33.08 5.29
CA GLN A 30 3.84 32.98 3.84
C GLN A 30 2.74 32.02 3.40
N ALA A 31 1.86 32.46 2.49
CA ALA A 31 0.74 31.66 2.01
C ALA A 31 1.24 30.31 1.46
N ALA A 32 0.53 29.23 1.79
CA ALA A 32 0.86 27.90 1.30
C ALA A 32 0.66 27.84 -0.22
N ASN A 33 1.70 27.51 -0.97
CA ASN A 33 1.62 27.35 -2.43
C ASN A 33 1.48 25.86 -2.78
N VAL A 34 0.32 25.48 -3.34
CA VAL A 34 -0.04 24.07 -3.60
C VAL A 34 0.97 23.39 -4.52
N GLN A 35 1.29 24.00 -5.67
CA GLN A 35 2.22 23.45 -6.66
C GLN A 35 3.60 23.22 -6.04
N GLN A 36 4.14 24.23 -5.36
CA GLN A 36 5.44 24.14 -4.70
C GLN A 36 5.48 23.02 -3.66
N LEU A 37 4.43 22.90 -2.83
CA LEU A 37 4.36 21.89 -1.77
C LEU A 37 4.30 20.48 -2.35
N THR A 38 3.51 20.25 -3.40
CA THR A 38 3.36 18.90 -3.96
C THR A 38 4.59 18.44 -4.72
N GLU A 39 5.24 19.33 -5.49
CA GLU A 39 6.41 18.97 -6.30
C GLU A 39 7.69 18.74 -5.46
N GLN A 40 7.81 19.39 -4.31
CA GLN A 40 9.02 19.30 -3.47
C GLN A 40 8.99 18.16 -2.46
N ARG A 41 7.84 17.52 -2.24
CA ARG A 41 7.73 16.44 -1.23
C ARG A 41 8.46 15.19 -1.67
N THR A 42 9.20 14.63 -0.74
CA THR A 42 9.80 13.31 -0.88
C THR A 42 8.84 12.22 -0.35
N LYS A 43 9.10 10.95 -0.69
CA LYS A 43 8.40 9.82 -0.05
C LYS A 43 8.54 9.83 1.47
N GLN A 44 9.68 10.31 1.98
CA GLN A 44 9.92 10.44 3.42
C GLN A 44 9.01 11.49 4.07
N ASP A 45 8.74 12.61 3.39
CA ASP A 45 7.80 13.61 3.90
C ASP A 45 6.37 13.05 3.96
N VAL A 46 5.97 12.26 2.95
CA VAL A 46 4.68 11.57 2.94
C VAL A 46 4.60 10.54 4.07
N LEU A 47 5.65 9.74 4.28
CA LEU A 47 5.71 8.77 5.38
C LEU A 47 5.65 9.45 6.75
N ASN A 48 6.37 10.55 6.95
CA ASN A 48 6.34 11.30 8.21
C ASN A 48 4.92 11.81 8.53
N LYS A 49 4.19 12.28 7.51
CA LYS A 49 2.80 12.71 7.67
C LYS A 49 1.83 11.56 7.83
N TRP A 50 2.07 10.44 7.17
CA TRP A 50 1.34 9.21 7.44
C TRP A 50 1.49 8.77 8.89
N GLU A 51 2.70 8.75 9.45
CA GLU A 51 2.92 8.38 10.85
C GLU A 51 2.18 9.31 11.83
N GLN A 52 2.06 10.59 11.48
CA GLN A 52 1.27 11.56 12.25
C GLN A 52 -0.24 11.31 12.14
N TYR A 53 -0.72 10.92 10.96
CA TYR A 53 -2.14 10.91 10.64
C TYR A 53 -2.75 9.54 10.42
N LYS A 54 -2.01 8.44 10.51
CA LYS A 54 -2.55 7.10 10.35
C LYS A 54 -3.71 6.82 11.31
N PRO A 55 -4.62 5.89 10.97
CA PRO A 55 -5.71 5.48 11.84
C PRO A 55 -5.24 5.12 13.25
N MET A 56 -6.08 5.35 14.27
CA MET A 56 -5.75 5.04 15.67
C MET A 56 -5.45 3.56 15.93
N GLU A 57 -6.05 2.67 15.15
CA GLU A 57 -5.87 1.22 15.29
C GLU A 57 -5.83 0.58 13.90
N THR A 58 -5.21 -0.60 13.79
CA THR A 58 -5.20 -1.37 12.56
C THR A 58 -6.51 -2.13 12.35
N GLY A 59 -6.86 -2.40 11.09
CA GLY A 59 -8.12 -3.04 10.74
C GLY A 59 -9.28 -2.04 10.73
N THR A 60 -10.51 -2.55 10.62
CA THR A 60 -11.71 -1.71 10.47
C THR A 60 -12.66 -1.79 11.66
N ALA A 61 -12.39 -2.65 12.64
CA ALA A 61 -13.33 -2.99 13.70
C ALA A 61 -13.20 -2.15 14.98
N TYR A 62 -12.45 -1.04 14.98
CA TYR A 62 -12.15 -0.24 16.19
C TYR A 62 -13.18 0.86 16.52
N MET A 63 -14.23 1.00 15.70
CA MET A 63 -15.36 1.92 15.95
C MET A 63 -16.74 1.23 16.00
N PRO A 64 -16.91 0.09 16.71
CA PRO A 64 -18.19 -0.59 16.75
C PRO A 64 -19.24 0.23 17.53
N ALA A 65 -20.52 -0.07 17.29
CA ALA A 65 -21.66 0.66 17.85
C ALA A 65 -21.65 0.73 19.39
N ASP A 66 -21.14 -0.28 20.08
CA ASP A 66 -21.05 -0.34 21.54
C ASP A 66 -19.87 0.46 22.12
N GLN A 67 -18.92 0.90 21.28
CA GLN A 67 -17.74 1.65 21.71
C GLN A 67 -17.73 3.11 21.28
N ILE A 68 -18.31 3.45 20.12
CA ILE A 68 -18.16 4.77 19.49
C ILE A 68 -18.79 5.92 20.29
N TYR A 69 -19.87 5.65 21.03
CA TYR A 69 -20.68 6.69 21.68
C TYR A 69 -20.23 6.98 23.12
N SER A 70 -20.19 8.26 23.49
CA SER A 70 -20.23 8.69 24.89
C SER A 70 -21.67 8.72 25.42
N GLU A 71 -22.63 8.97 24.54
CA GLU A 71 -24.07 8.88 24.78
C GLU A 71 -24.72 8.15 23.61
N SER A 72 -25.33 6.99 23.83
CA SER A 72 -25.89 6.18 22.75
C SER A 72 -27.05 6.90 22.03
N PRO A 73 -27.09 6.89 20.69
CA PRO A 73 -28.25 7.36 19.92
C PRO A 73 -29.45 6.43 20.11
N SER A 74 -30.65 6.97 19.89
CA SER A 74 -31.87 6.20 19.67
C SER A 74 -32.47 6.60 18.33
N VAL A 75 -32.46 5.65 17.38
CA VAL A 75 -33.01 5.79 16.02
C VAL A 75 -34.49 5.37 15.93
N THR A 76 -35.12 5.11 17.08
CA THR A 76 -36.56 4.84 17.24
C THR A 76 -37.09 5.70 18.38
N ALA A 77 -38.42 5.87 18.44
CA ALA A 77 -39.04 6.63 19.52
C ALA A 77 -38.83 5.96 20.90
N PRO A 78 -38.46 6.72 21.96
CA PRO A 78 -38.10 8.13 21.96
C PRO A 78 -36.71 8.38 21.34
N PHE A 79 -36.65 9.27 20.34
CA PHE A 79 -35.42 9.56 19.60
C PHE A 79 -34.40 10.30 20.46
N LYS A 80 -33.11 10.00 20.23
CA LYS A 80 -31.97 10.69 20.85
C LYS A 80 -30.84 10.75 19.83
N ALA A 81 -30.24 11.92 19.62
CA ALA A 81 -29.08 12.05 18.74
C ALA A 81 -27.89 11.22 19.26
N GLY A 82 -27.69 11.19 20.58
CA GLY A 82 -26.47 10.64 21.18
C GLY A 82 -25.28 11.60 21.02
N ARG A 83 -24.07 11.11 21.30
CA ARG A 83 -22.82 11.85 21.23
C ARG A 83 -21.65 10.90 20.98
N ILE A 84 -20.74 11.28 20.08
CA ILE A 84 -19.54 10.52 19.73
C ILE A 84 -18.40 10.84 20.69
N LYS A 85 -17.60 9.85 21.06
CA LYS A 85 -16.36 10.09 21.84
C LYS A 85 -15.34 10.86 21.01
N SER A 86 -14.74 11.90 21.59
CA SER A 86 -13.79 12.79 20.92
C SER A 86 -12.66 12.06 20.21
N LYS A 87 -12.09 11.01 20.80
CA LYS A 87 -10.99 10.24 20.19
C LYS A 87 -11.30 9.73 18.76
N TYR A 88 -12.56 9.41 18.46
CA TYR A 88 -12.97 8.97 17.13
C TYR A 88 -13.18 10.16 16.19
N VAL A 89 -13.69 11.29 16.69
CA VAL A 89 -13.74 12.54 15.92
C VAL A 89 -12.34 12.95 15.49
N GLU A 90 -11.36 12.92 16.40
CA GLU A 90 -9.97 13.23 16.09
C GLU A 90 -9.34 12.22 15.11
N ASP A 91 -9.78 10.97 15.08
CA ASP A 91 -9.39 9.99 14.04
C ASP A 91 -9.89 10.40 12.65
N GLY A 92 -11.14 10.86 12.54
CA GLY A 92 -11.66 11.43 11.30
C GLY A 92 -10.92 12.69 10.86
N ILE A 93 -10.56 13.57 11.82
CA ILE A 93 -9.75 14.78 11.54
C ILE A 93 -8.37 14.42 10.99
N ARG A 94 -7.71 13.40 11.54
CA ARG A 94 -6.43 12.91 11.01
C ARG A 94 -6.57 12.46 9.56
N ALA A 95 -7.63 11.74 9.21
CA ALA A 95 -7.90 11.34 7.82
C ALA A 95 -8.05 12.55 6.88
N VAL A 96 -8.83 13.56 7.30
CA VAL A 96 -9.03 14.80 6.55
C VAL A 96 -7.71 15.53 6.34
N ASN A 97 -6.90 15.66 7.38
CA ASN A 97 -5.61 16.32 7.29
C ASN A 97 -4.61 15.55 6.43
N PHE A 98 -4.63 14.21 6.45
CA PHE A 98 -3.77 13.41 5.58
C PHE A 98 -4.10 13.63 4.10
N VAL A 99 -5.39 13.56 3.71
CA VAL A 99 -5.78 13.74 2.31
C VAL A 99 -5.58 15.18 1.84
N ARG A 100 -5.77 16.16 2.74
CA ARG A 100 -5.45 17.57 2.44
C ARG A 100 -3.97 17.81 2.29
N TYR A 101 -3.15 17.23 3.17
CA TYR A 101 -1.71 17.23 3.04
C TYR A 101 -1.34 16.72 1.65
N LEU A 102 -1.75 15.50 1.29
CA LEU A 102 -1.47 14.91 -0.03
C LEU A 102 -1.87 15.83 -1.20
N ALA A 103 -3.04 16.49 -1.13
CA ALA A 103 -3.48 17.45 -2.15
C ALA A 103 -2.69 18.78 -2.20
N GLY A 104 -1.70 18.99 -1.33
CA GLY A 104 -0.88 20.20 -1.25
C GLY A 104 -1.48 21.32 -0.42
N LEU A 105 -2.57 21.05 0.31
CA LEU A 105 -3.29 22.02 1.11
C LEU A 105 -2.77 22.04 2.56
N PRO A 106 -3.03 23.13 3.31
CA PRO A 106 -2.88 23.13 4.76
C PRO A 106 -3.67 21.99 5.41
N ASP A 107 -2.96 21.21 6.22
CA ASP A 107 -3.41 20.03 6.96
C ASP A 107 -3.67 20.35 8.45
N ASP A 108 -4.17 21.57 8.70
CA ASP A 108 -4.50 22.17 10.00
C ASP A 108 -6.02 22.26 10.24
N VAL A 109 -6.81 21.39 9.59
CA VAL A 109 -8.25 21.33 9.83
C VAL A 109 -8.52 20.81 11.24
N THR A 110 -9.46 21.45 11.93
CA THR A 110 -9.84 21.14 13.31
C THR A 110 -11.31 20.74 13.43
N ALA A 111 -11.64 19.99 14.50
CA ALA A 111 -13.02 19.68 14.82
C ALA A 111 -13.77 20.93 15.33
N ASN A 112 -14.89 21.27 14.69
CA ASN A 112 -15.81 22.29 15.17
C ASN A 112 -16.89 21.65 16.05
N TYR A 113 -16.59 21.55 17.34
CA TYR A 113 -17.51 20.98 18.33
C TYR A 113 -18.82 21.76 18.49
N SER A 114 -18.94 23.01 17.99
CA SER A 114 -20.24 23.70 17.99
C SER A 114 -21.25 23.05 17.03
N LEU A 115 -20.77 22.21 16.10
CA LEU A 115 -21.60 21.44 15.17
C LEU A 115 -21.83 19.99 15.63
N ALA A 116 -21.31 19.57 16.79
CA ALA A 116 -21.37 18.18 17.25
C ALA A 116 -22.80 17.64 17.32
N ASP A 117 -23.69 18.39 17.98
CA ASP A 117 -25.09 17.98 18.14
C ASP A 117 -25.82 17.97 16.77
N GLN A 118 -25.48 18.89 15.86
CA GLN A 118 -26.05 18.96 14.51
C GLN A 118 -25.65 17.76 13.66
N GLN A 119 -24.36 17.46 13.59
CA GLN A 119 -23.84 16.33 12.80
C GLN A 119 -24.33 15.00 13.36
N GLN A 120 -24.37 14.86 14.68
CA GLN A 120 -24.88 13.67 15.30
C GLN A 120 -26.40 13.50 15.09
N ALA A 121 -27.18 14.59 15.11
CA ALA A 121 -28.58 14.56 14.73
C ALA A 121 -28.78 14.19 13.26
N ALA A 122 -27.91 14.65 12.36
CA ALA A 122 -27.96 14.32 10.94
C ALA A 122 -27.80 12.82 10.71
N ALA A 123 -26.72 12.25 11.25
CA ALA A 123 -26.46 10.81 11.22
C ALA A 123 -27.63 9.99 11.80
N MET A 124 -28.20 10.43 12.92
CA MET A 124 -29.35 9.76 13.55
C MET A 124 -30.60 9.80 12.66
N VAL A 125 -30.93 10.95 12.06
CA VAL A 125 -32.12 11.10 11.21
C VAL A 125 -32.02 10.24 9.94
N ILE A 126 -30.86 10.23 9.27
CA ILE A 126 -30.65 9.38 8.09
C ILE A 126 -30.63 7.89 8.45
N ALA A 127 -30.10 7.51 9.62
CA ALA A 127 -30.13 6.14 10.13
C ALA A 127 -31.55 5.68 10.48
N ALA A 128 -32.36 6.54 11.11
CA ALA A 128 -33.76 6.25 11.41
C ALA A 128 -34.57 5.97 10.15
N ASN A 129 -34.31 6.71 9.07
CA ASN A 129 -34.93 6.51 7.76
C ASN A 129 -34.29 5.39 6.94
N LYS A 130 -33.12 4.88 7.34
CA LYS A 130 -32.29 3.92 6.59
C LYS A 130 -32.01 4.39 5.15
N GLN A 131 -31.84 5.69 4.96
CA GLN A 131 -31.72 6.30 3.65
C GLN A 131 -30.60 7.33 3.62
N LEU A 132 -29.66 7.17 2.69
CA LEU A 132 -28.60 8.14 2.44
C LEU A 132 -29.14 9.28 1.56
N THR A 133 -29.44 10.44 2.16
CA THR A 133 -30.01 11.59 1.46
C THR A 133 -29.70 12.90 2.18
N HIS A 134 -29.45 13.97 1.41
CA HIS A 134 -29.31 15.34 1.93
C HIS A 134 -30.66 15.99 2.30
N TYR A 135 -31.77 15.33 1.98
CA TYR A 135 -33.14 15.83 2.25
C TYR A 135 -33.97 14.75 2.95
N PRO A 136 -33.59 14.33 4.18
CA PRO A 136 -34.32 13.30 4.88
C PRO A 136 -35.75 13.73 5.20
N SER A 137 -36.69 12.79 5.13
CA SER A 137 -38.06 12.97 5.63
C SER A 137 -38.08 12.96 7.17
N LYS A 138 -39.10 13.56 7.78
CA LYS A 138 -39.26 13.59 9.25
C LYS A 138 -39.68 12.21 9.77
N PRO A 139 -38.89 11.54 10.65
CA PRO A 139 -39.32 10.32 11.31
C PRO A 139 -40.55 10.55 12.20
N ALA A 140 -41.48 9.59 12.24
CA ALA A 140 -42.67 9.70 13.09
C ALA A 140 -42.28 9.71 14.58
N GLY A 141 -42.74 10.72 15.33
CA GLY A 141 -42.49 10.84 16.78
C GLY A 141 -41.16 11.49 17.17
N ILE A 142 -40.38 12.00 16.22
CA ILE A 142 -39.20 12.83 16.51
C ILE A 142 -39.62 14.25 16.93
N ASP A 143 -38.86 14.84 17.85
CA ASP A 143 -38.96 16.26 18.18
C ASP A 143 -38.64 17.15 16.96
N GLU A 144 -39.35 18.27 16.81
CA GLU A 144 -39.21 19.17 15.66
C GLU A 144 -37.83 19.82 15.59
N ALA A 145 -37.30 20.28 16.73
CA ALA A 145 -36.00 20.94 16.77
C ALA A 145 -34.86 19.95 16.46
N LEU A 146 -34.96 18.73 17.01
CA LEU A 146 -34.01 17.65 16.72
C LEU A 146 -34.03 17.28 15.22
N TYR A 147 -35.20 17.14 14.61
CA TYR A 147 -35.31 16.88 13.17
C TYR A 147 -34.78 18.04 12.33
N ALA A 148 -35.13 19.29 12.66
CA ALA A 148 -34.65 20.47 11.94
C ALA A 148 -33.11 20.55 11.96
N SER A 149 -32.50 20.30 13.12
CA SER A 149 -31.04 20.21 13.27
C SER A 149 -30.44 19.09 12.41
N GLY A 150 -31.02 17.88 12.46
CA GLY A 150 -30.53 16.75 11.66
C GLY A 150 -30.69 16.94 10.16
N LYS A 151 -31.79 17.56 9.71
CA LYS A 151 -32.01 17.91 8.31
C LYS A 151 -30.98 18.91 7.81
N GLU A 152 -30.68 19.95 8.58
CA GLU A 152 -29.67 20.95 8.20
C GLU A 152 -28.25 20.36 8.19
N GLY A 153 -27.92 19.51 9.16
CA GLY A 153 -26.66 18.76 9.14
C GLY A 153 -26.55 17.88 7.90
N ALA A 154 -27.59 17.13 7.53
CA ALA A 154 -27.57 16.28 6.34
C ALA A 154 -27.35 17.09 5.05
N ARG A 155 -27.89 18.31 4.97
CA ARG A 155 -27.79 19.20 3.80
C ARG A 155 -26.39 19.80 3.61
N THR A 156 -25.60 19.90 4.67
CA THR A 156 -24.31 20.63 4.70
C THR A 156 -23.09 19.72 4.84
N SER A 157 -23.31 18.42 4.69
CA SER A 157 -22.31 17.39 4.98
C SER A 157 -22.12 16.43 3.82
N ASN A 158 -20.91 15.88 3.71
CA ASN A 158 -20.71 14.59 3.07
C ASN A 158 -21.43 13.52 3.89
N LEU A 159 -22.09 12.57 3.21
CA LEU A 159 -22.84 11.51 3.85
C LEU A 159 -22.34 10.14 3.40
N TYR A 160 -22.21 9.20 4.34
CA TYR A 160 -21.80 7.83 4.05
C TYR A 160 -22.71 6.81 4.73
N SER A 161 -22.80 5.60 4.16
CA SER A 161 -23.49 4.47 4.77
C SER A 161 -22.68 3.18 4.66
N GLY A 162 -22.67 2.37 5.71
CA GLY A 162 -22.01 1.06 5.75
C GLY A 162 -20.50 1.11 5.99
N GLY A 163 -19.92 2.30 6.10
CA GLY A 163 -18.50 2.48 6.39
C GLY A 163 -18.19 2.28 7.88
N PRO A 164 -17.11 1.57 8.23
CA PRO A 164 -16.86 1.11 9.59
C PRO A 164 -16.19 2.16 10.49
N THR A 165 -15.52 3.17 9.92
CA THR A 165 -14.75 4.19 10.67
C THR A 165 -14.78 5.53 9.93
N PHE A 166 -14.61 6.67 10.65
CA PHE A 166 -14.54 7.97 9.97
C PHE A 166 -13.36 8.04 9.01
N TYR A 167 -12.22 7.42 9.35
CA TYR A 167 -11.06 7.35 8.46
C TYR A 167 -11.39 6.68 7.14
N ASN A 168 -12.05 5.52 7.19
CA ASN A 168 -12.47 4.80 5.99
C ASN A 168 -13.46 5.62 5.16
N ASN A 169 -14.40 6.31 5.82
CA ASN A 169 -15.40 7.13 5.13
C ASN A 169 -14.74 8.33 4.42
N VAL A 170 -13.76 8.99 5.04
CA VAL A 170 -12.99 10.06 4.40
C VAL A 170 -12.28 9.56 3.15
N LEU A 171 -11.63 8.40 3.19
CA LEU A 171 -11.05 7.80 1.99
C LEU A 171 -12.12 7.38 0.97
N GLY A 172 -13.29 6.94 1.42
CA GLY A 172 -14.44 6.67 0.57
C GLY A 172 -14.94 7.91 -0.19
N TYR A 173 -15.02 9.05 0.49
CA TYR A 173 -15.30 10.36 -0.13
C TYR A 173 -14.22 10.76 -1.13
N MET A 174 -12.96 10.48 -0.83
CA MET A 174 -11.86 10.73 -1.76
C MET A 174 -11.88 9.80 -2.96
N ALA A 175 -12.38 8.56 -2.87
CA ALA A 175 -12.47 7.66 -4.02
C ALA A 175 -13.48 8.17 -5.06
N ASP A 176 -14.70 8.52 -4.64
CA ASP A 176 -15.81 9.12 -5.42
C ASP A 176 -16.07 8.53 -6.83
N ARG A 177 -15.70 7.26 -7.03
CA ARG A 177 -15.70 6.54 -8.32
C ARG A 177 -17.06 6.00 -8.77
N SER A 178 -18.09 6.09 -7.92
CA SER A 178 -19.39 5.51 -8.23
C SER A 178 -20.01 6.20 -9.45
N ALA A 179 -20.83 5.47 -10.22
CA ALA A 179 -21.49 6.02 -11.40
C ALA A 179 -22.39 7.24 -11.08
N SER A 180 -22.87 7.35 -9.84
CA SER A 180 -23.67 8.49 -9.39
C SER A 180 -22.84 9.73 -9.03
N ASN A 181 -21.52 9.61 -8.89
CA ASN A 181 -20.66 10.69 -8.38
C ASN A 181 -19.49 11.08 -9.30
N ILE A 182 -19.01 10.14 -10.12
CA ILE A 182 -17.82 10.32 -10.98
C ILE A 182 -17.91 11.56 -11.89
N ASP A 183 -19.11 12.01 -12.25
CA ASP A 183 -19.31 13.20 -13.07
C ASP A 183 -18.83 14.50 -12.42
N ARG A 184 -18.74 14.56 -11.08
CA ARG A 184 -18.46 15.80 -10.35
C ARG A 184 -17.43 15.66 -9.23
N VAL A 185 -17.22 14.44 -8.73
CA VAL A 185 -16.37 14.10 -7.57
C VAL A 185 -16.57 15.06 -6.38
N GLY A 186 -17.83 15.33 -6.08
CA GLY A 186 -18.24 16.40 -5.17
C GLY A 186 -17.77 16.20 -3.73
N HIS A 187 -17.80 14.96 -3.22
CA HIS A 187 -17.43 14.68 -1.82
C HIS A 187 -15.97 15.02 -1.58
N ARG A 188 -15.12 14.53 -2.49
CA ARG A 188 -13.68 14.83 -2.53
C ARG A 188 -13.43 16.33 -2.55
N ARG A 189 -14.05 17.04 -3.50
CA ARG A 189 -13.82 18.48 -3.73
C ARG A 189 -14.19 19.36 -2.54
N TRP A 190 -15.17 18.98 -1.73
CA TRP A 190 -15.45 19.69 -0.50
C TRP A 190 -14.35 19.49 0.56
N ILE A 191 -13.75 18.29 0.66
CA ILE A 191 -12.67 18.01 1.62
C ILE A 191 -11.38 18.74 1.23
N ILE A 192 -11.04 18.75 -0.07
CA ILE A 192 -9.87 19.47 -0.61
C ILE A 192 -10.22 20.91 -1.03
N ASN A 193 -11.23 21.52 -0.40
CA ASN A 193 -11.52 22.93 -0.56
C ASN A 193 -10.41 23.78 0.10
N PRO A 194 -9.73 24.71 -0.60
CA PRO A 194 -8.68 25.53 -0.01
C PRO A 194 -9.18 26.40 1.15
N GLU A 195 -10.45 26.81 1.13
CA GLU A 195 -11.07 27.66 2.16
C GLU A 195 -11.46 26.91 3.46
N MET A 196 -11.23 25.59 3.54
CA MET A 196 -11.60 24.78 4.70
C MET A 196 -10.54 24.86 5.82
N LYS A 197 -11.02 25.10 7.05
CA LYS A 197 -10.29 25.08 8.34
C LYS A 197 -10.98 24.21 9.40
N GLN A 198 -12.25 23.89 9.21
CA GLN A 198 -13.05 23.19 10.21
C GLN A 198 -13.97 22.13 9.60
N THR A 199 -14.20 21.04 10.34
CA THR A 199 -15.23 20.04 10.05
C THR A 199 -15.79 19.46 11.34
N MET A 200 -16.82 18.64 11.26
CA MET A 200 -17.32 17.87 12.40
C MET A 200 -18.00 16.61 11.89
N PHE A 201 -17.96 15.55 12.68
CA PHE A 201 -18.50 14.24 12.34
C PHE A 201 -19.68 13.87 13.22
N GLY A 202 -20.58 13.06 12.66
CA GLY A 202 -21.65 12.36 13.37
C GLY A 202 -21.80 10.95 12.83
N MET A 203 -22.15 9.98 13.67
CA MET A 203 -22.42 8.61 13.23
C MET A 203 -23.58 8.03 14.03
N ALA A 204 -24.47 7.28 13.40
CA ALA A 204 -25.51 6.53 14.08
C ALA A 204 -25.71 5.18 13.40
N HIS A 205 -26.05 4.17 14.19
CA HIS A 205 -26.34 2.84 13.66
C HIS A 205 -27.85 2.65 13.57
N ALA A 206 -28.34 2.27 12.39
CA ALA A 206 -29.73 1.93 12.17
C ALA A 206 -30.10 0.61 12.87
N THR A 207 -31.39 0.27 12.92
CA THR A 207 -31.87 -0.96 13.60
C THR A 207 -31.38 -2.27 12.96
N ASN A 208 -30.88 -2.22 11.72
CA ASN A 208 -30.19 -3.32 11.05
C ASN A 208 -28.65 -3.26 11.24
N ASN A 209 -28.17 -2.48 12.20
CA ASN A 209 -26.76 -2.24 12.53
C ASN A 209 -25.92 -1.61 11.41
N VAL A 210 -26.54 -1.07 10.36
CA VAL A 210 -25.83 -0.29 9.33
C VAL A 210 -25.47 1.07 9.89
N ALA A 211 -24.20 1.44 9.85
CA ALA A 211 -23.72 2.76 10.20
C ALA A 211 -24.11 3.79 9.12
N TYR A 212 -24.61 4.94 9.55
CA TYR A 212 -24.78 6.13 8.72
C TYR A 212 -24.02 7.28 9.33
N GLU A 213 -23.40 8.09 8.49
CA GLU A 213 -22.42 9.09 8.90
C GLU A 213 -22.62 10.40 8.16
N SER A 214 -22.23 11.49 8.83
CA SER A 214 -22.19 12.83 8.27
C SER A 214 -20.90 13.55 8.66
N MET A 215 -20.24 14.15 7.68
CA MET A 215 -19.07 15.00 7.83
C MET A 215 -19.39 16.39 7.30
N TYR A 216 -19.37 17.41 8.17
CA TYR A 216 -19.58 18.80 7.74
C TYR A 216 -18.56 19.22 6.69
N ALA A 217 -19.04 19.68 5.53
CA ALA A 217 -18.21 19.84 4.34
C ALA A 217 -18.23 21.27 3.75
N PHE A 218 -19.07 22.15 4.29
CA PHE A 218 -19.35 23.47 3.71
C PHE A 218 -18.54 24.61 4.35
N ASP A 219 -17.53 24.28 5.15
CA ASP A 219 -16.67 25.28 5.77
C ASP A 219 -15.89 26.08 4.73
N LYS A 220 -15.86 27.39 4.94
CA LYS A 220 -15.11 28.38 4.14
C LYS A 220 -14.45 29.42 5.04
N SER A 221 -14.13 29.04 6.27
CA SER A 221 -13.61 29.96 7.29
C SER A 221 -12.14 30.36 7.06
N ARG A 222 -11.39 29.66 6.20
CA ARG A 222 -10.03 30.07 5.83
C ARG A 222 -10.07 31.22 4.81
N PRO A 223 -9.35 32.32 5.07
CA PRO A 223 -9.12 33.38 4.08
C PRO A 223 -8.47 32.83 2.81
N LYS A 224 -9.00 33.22 1.65
CA LYS A 224 -8.43 32.86 0.33
C LYS A 224 -6.95 33.21 0.18
N SER A 225 -6.49 34.27 0.85
CA SER A 225 -5.09 34.72 0.80
C SER A 225 -4.11 33.74 1.46
N GLU A 226 -4.56 32.82 2.32
CA GLU A 226 -3.69 31.85 2.99
C GLU A 226 -3.23 30.70 2.06
N VAL A 227 -3.93 30.46 0.94
CA VAL A 227 -3.63 29.35 0.03
C VAL A 227 -3.51 29.86 -1.41
N GLN A 228 -2.31 29.76 -1.97
CA GLN A 228 -2.04 30.06 -3.36
C GLN A 228 -2.05 28.76 -4.18
N TYR A 229 -2.73 28.78 -5.32
CA TYR A 229 -2.78 27.63 -6.22
C TYR A 229 -3.09 28.06 -7.64
N ASP A 230 -2.56 27.31 -8.61
CA ASP A 230 -3.06 27.27 -9.98
C ASP A 230 -4.18 26.23 -10.10
N TYR A 231 -3.93 25.05 -9.54
CA TYR A 231 -4.89 23.97 -9.47
C TYR A 231 -4.68 23.14 -8.20
N ILE A 232 -5.63 22.28 -7.87
CA ILE A 232 -5.51 21.27 -6.81
C ILE A 232 -5.85 19.93 -7.44
N ALA A 233 -4.88 19.04 -7.55
CA ALA A 233 -5.04 17.73 -8.19
C ALA A 233 -5.19 16.60 -7.16
N TRP A 234 -5.97 15.59 -7.54
CA TRP A 234 -6.07 14.31 -6.83
C TRP A 234 -6.06 13.17 -7.85
N PRO A 235 -5.01 12.34 -7.88
CA PRO A 235 -3.76 12.46 -7.11
C PRO A 235 -2.99 13.75 -7.45
N SER A 236 -2.13 14.21 -6.55
CA SER A 236 -1.33 15.42 -6.73
C SER A 236 -0.07 15.17 -7.55
N ALA A 237 0.57 16.24 -8.03
CA ALA A 237 1.93 16.16 -8.55
C ALA A 237 2.92 15.60 -7.51
N GLY A 238 4.02 15.03 -7.97
CA GLY A 238 5.05 14.43 -7.11
C GLY A 238 4.68 13.01 -6.63
N TYR A 239 5.17 12.63 -5.45
CA TYR A 239 4.94 11.29 -4.90
C TYR A 239 3.56 11.17 -4.25
N PHE A 240 2.83 10.12 -4.63
CA PHE A 240 1.49 9.84 -4.12
C PHE A 240 1.35 8.38 -3.66
N PRO A 241 0.87 8.10 -2.44
CA PRO A 241 0.77 6.74 -1.95
C PRO A 241 -0.39 5.99 -2.63
N GLU A 242 -0.14 4.80 -3.17
CA GLU A 242 -1.16 4.00 -3.85
C GLU A 242 -2.28 3.51 -2.91
N GLU A 243 -2.03 3.45 -1.60
CA GLU A 243 -3.00 2.92 -0.64
C GLU A 243 -4.23 3.83 -0.43
N VAL A 244 -4.17 5.07 -0.93
CA VAL A 244 -5.31 6.02 -0.89
C VAL A 244 -5.86 6.39 -2.26
N PHE A 245 -5.36 5.76 -3.34
CA PHE A 245 -5.87 5.96 -4.70
C PHE A 245 -5.77 4.67 -5.51
N ARG A 246 -6.92 4.16 -5.98
CA ARG A 246 -6.98 2.93 -6.77
C ARG A 246 -6.97 3.25 -8.26
N THR A 247 -6.53 2.30 -9.07
CA THR A 247 -6.46 2.39 -10.55
C THR A 247 -7.81 2.62 -11.23
N ILE A 248 -8.92 2.39 -10.51
CA ILE A 248 -10.30 2.64 -10.96
C ILE A 248 -10.92 3.93 -10.39
N ASP A 249 -10.17 4.69 -9.58
CA ASP A 249 -10.62 5.98 -9.06
C ASP A 249 -10.44 7.06 -10.14
N PRO A 250 -11.39 8.01 -10.27
CA PRO A 250 -11.23 9.13 -11.17
C PRO A 250 -10.16 10.08 -10.65
N TRP A 251 -9.33 10.58 -11.57
CA TRP A 251 -8.48 11.73 -11.37
C TRP A 251 -9.32 13.00 -11.38
N SER A 252 -8.89 14.01 -10.63
CA SER A 252 -9.57 15.31 -10.64
C SER A 252 -8.59 16.47 -10.47
N VAL A 253 -8.79 17.53 -11.23
CA VAL A 253 -8.01 18.77 -11.16
C VAL A 253 -8.97 19.94 -10.94
N SER A 254 -8.99 20.47 -9.72
CA SER A 254 -9.76 21.66 -9.34
C SER A 254 -9.00 22.91 -9.76
N MET A 255 -9.50 23.60 -10.77
CA MET A 255 -8.85 24.73 -11.45
C MET A 255 -9.16 26.05 -10.72
N ASN A 256 -8.18 26.93 -10.53
CA ASN A 256 -8.40 28.23 -9.90
C ASN A 256 -9.30 29.14 -10.78
N PRO A 257 -10.54 29.47 -10.37
CA PRO A 257 -11.45 30.28 -11.19
C PRO A 257 -11.04 31.76 -11.29
N GLU A 258 -10.10 32.22 -10.45
CA GLU A 258 -9.53 33.56 -10.54
C GLU A 258 -8.44 33.63 -11.63
N LYS A 259 -7.90 32.48 -12.06
CA LYS A 259 -6.86 32.37 -13.09
C LYS A 259 -7.38 31.85 -14.41
N TYR A 260 -8.36 30.94 -14.40
CA TYR A 260 -8.85 30.23 -15.58
C TYR A 260 -10.33 30.48 -15.88
N ASP A 261 -10.68 30.60 -17.17
CA ASP A 261 -12.06 30.81 -17.63
C ASP A 261 -12.88 29.53 -17.54
N ARG A 262 -13.71 29.45 -16.50
CA ARG A 262 -14.65 28.34 -16.26
C ARG A 262 -15.89 28.35 -17.17
N LYS A 263 -16.03 29.28 -18.12
CA LYS A 263 -17.14 29.31 -19.09
C LYS A 263 -16.76 28.66 -20.42
N LYS A 264 -15.47 28.63 -20.74
CA LYS A 264 -14.95 28.03 -21.97
C LYS A 264 -14.37 26.65 -21.67
N THR A 265 -15.26 25.66 -21.62
CA THR A 265 -14.94 24.30 -21.18
C THR A 265 -15.01 23.24 -22.28
N ASP A 266 -15.64 23.58 -23.41
CA ASP A 266 -15.87 22.72 -24.58
C ASP A 266 -14.58 22.28 -25.28
N GLN A 267 -13.50 23.05 -25.13
CA GLN A 267 -12.21 22.77 -25.78
C GLN A 267 -11.24 22.01 -24.89
N ILE A 268 -11.58 21.77 -23.62
CA ILE A 268 -10.66 21.19 -22.65
C ILE A 268 -10.39 19.73 -22.99
N GLN A 269 -9.12 19.38 -23.07
CA GLN A 269 -8.65 18.02 -23.32
C GLN A 269 -7.61 17.63 -22.27
N VAL A 270 -7.51 16.33 -21.97
CA VAL A 270 -6.47 15.79 -21.09
C VAL A 270 -5.73 14.68 -21.82
N LYS A 271 -4.40 14.68 -21.74
CA LYS A 271 -3.55 13.57 -22.13
C LYS A 271 -2.87 13.02 -20.88
N LEU A 272 -3.04 11.73 -20.63
CA LEU A 272 -2.37 10.99 -19.57
C LEU A 272 -1.39 10.01 -20.21
N THR A 273 -0.12 10.06 -19.82
CA THR A 273 0.92 9.14 -20.33
C THR A 273 1.53 8.38 -19.17
N ARG A 274 1.45 7.05 -19.17
CA ARG A 274 2.22 6.23 -18.23
C ARG A 274 3.66 6.12 -18.70
N VAL A 275 4.60 6.46 -17.84
CA VAL A 275 6.03 6.56 -18.18
C VAL A 275 6.66 5.19 -18.42
N ARG A 276 6.30 4.17 -17.61
CA ARG A 276 6.91 2.83 -17.68
C ARG A 276 6.85 2.18 -19.06
N ASP A 277 5.75 2.35 -19.78
CA ASP A 277 5.49 1.68 -21.06
C ASP A 277 5.05 2.63 -22.19
N GLY A 278 5.02 3.93 -21.93
CA GLY A 278 4.58 4.94 -22.89
C GLY A 278 3.10 4.87 -23.27
N LYS A 279 2.27 4.14 -22.50
CA LYS A 279 0.82 4.03 -22.78
C LYS A 279 0.16 5.39 -22.61
N VAL A 280 -0.65 5.80 -23.60
CA VAL A 280 -1.32 7.10 -23.63
C VAL A 280 -2.85 6.93 -23.60
N TRP A 281 -3.51 7.74 -22.78
CA TRP A 281 -4.94 7.98 -22.83
C TRP A 281 -5.21 9.45 -23.14
N SER A 282 -6.03 9.72 -24.15
CA SER A 282 -6.50 11.08 -24.47
C SER A 282 -7.97 11.20 -24.09
N PHE A 283 -8.37 12.28 -23.44
CA PHE A 283 -9.71 12.52 -22.93
C PHE A 283 -10.33 13.78 -23.50
N ASP A 284 -11.59 13.69 -23.91
CA ASP A 284 -12.41 14.83 -24.32
C ASP A 284 -13.90 14.63 -23.96
N GLU A 285 -14.75 15.57 -24.40
CA GLU A 285 -16.18 15.55 -24.11
C GLU A 285 -16.95 14.32 -24.60
N ASN A 286 -16.36 13.46 -25.44
CA ASN A 286 -17.00 12.24 -25.92
C ASN A 286 -16.79 11.03 -24.98
N ASP A 287 -15.82 11.10 -24.05
CA ASP A 287 -15.53 10.01 -23.12
C ASP A 287 -16.50 10.01 -21.93
N LYS A 288 -17.58 9.21 -22.00
CA LYS A 288 -18.66 9.21 -20.99
C LYS A 288 -18.90 7.86 -20.32
N ASP A 289 -18.04 6.87 -20.51
CA ASP A 289 -18.19 5.56 -19.88
C ASP A 289 -17.88 5.61 -18.37
N LYS A 290 -18.93 5.68 -17.56
CA LYS A 290 -18.86 5.71 -16.10
C LYS A 290 -18.34 4.41 -15.47
N SER A 291 -18.15 3.34 -16.24
CA SER A 291 -17.51 2.09 -15.80
C SER A 291 -16.07 1.91 -16.30
N GLY A 292 -15.70 2.59 -17.38
CA GLY A 292 -14.37 2.57 -17.99
C GLY A 292 -13.80 3.98 -18.17
N LYS A 293 -13.39 4.29 -19.41
CA LYS A 293 -12.77 5.56 -19.78
C LYS A 293 -13.77 6.72 -19.68
N TYR A 294 -13.47 7.69 -18.83
CA TYR A 294 -14.40 8.76 -18.49
C TYR A 294 -13.76 10.15 -18.51
N PHE A 295 -14.52 11.16 -18.89
CA PHE A 295 -14.17 12.57 -18.83
C PHE A 295 -15.39 13.46 -18.53
N ASN A 296 -15.19 14.46 -17.69
CA ASN A 296 -16.14 15.55 -17.52
C ASN A 296 -15.47 16.85 -17.05
N VAL A 297 -16.07 17.99 -17.38
CA VAL A 297 -15.75 19.27 -16.75
C VAL A 297 -16.96 19.71 -15.94
N ASP A 298 -16.80 19.80 -14.62
CA ASP A 298 -17.86 20.23 -13.71
C ASP A 298 -17.56 21.62 -13.15
N THR A 299 -18.53 22.53 -13.27
CA THR A 299 -18.46 23.88 -12.72
C THR A 299 -19.46 24.09 -11.57
N GLY A 300 -20.00 23.00 -11.02
CA GLY A 300 -20.93 23.01 -9.91
C GLY A 300 -20.31 23.52 -8.61
N PRO A 301 -21.13 23.82 -7.59
CA PRO A 301 -20.71 24.47 -6.35
C PRO A 301 -20.04 23.52 -5.34
N TYR A 302 -19.15 22.65 -5.78
CA TYR A 302 -18.41 21.70 -4.94
C TYR A 302 -16.99 22.21 -4.69
N GLY A 303 -16.70 22.68 -3.48
CA GLY A 303 -15.42 23.31 -3.14
C GLY A 303 -15.07 24.40 -4.15
N VAL A 304 -13.95 24.22 -4.87
CA VAL A 304 -13.59 25.03 -6.04
C VAL A 304 -14.54 24.72 -7.21
N SER A 305 -15.31 25.70 -7.66
CA SER A 305 -16.35 25.54 -8.68
C SER A 305 -15.85 25.50 -10.13
N PHE A 306 -14.78 24.75 -10.38
CA PHE A 306 -14.26 24.43 -11.70
C PHE A 306 -13.33 23.21 -11.55
N ALA A 307 -13.76 22.05 -12.03
CA ALA A 307 -13.00 20.81 -11.94
C ALA A 307 -13.01 20.04 -13.26
N ILE A 308 -11.84 19.54 -13.65
CA ILE A 308 -11.66 18.60 -14.74
C ILE A 308 -11.55 17.22 -14.12
N VAL A 309 -12.39 16.27 -14.54
CA VAL A 309 -12.45 14.91 -14.01
C VAL A 309 -12.20 13.94 -15.14
N PHE A 310 -11.28 13.00 -14.95
CA PHE A 310 -10.97 11.99 -15.97
C PHE A 310 -10.60 10.66 -15.33
N ARG A 311 -10.82 9.56 -16.03
CA ARG A 311 -10.41 8.22 -15.58
C ARG A 311 -9.98 7.37 -16.78
N PRO A 312 -8.71 6.92 -16.85
CA PRO A 312 -8.29 5.93 -17.83
C PRO A 312 -8.90 4.55 -17.55
N ASP A 313 -9.05 3.74 -18.58
CA ASP A 313 -9.35 2.32 -18.50
C ASP A 313 -8.08 1.46 -18.63
N GLY A 314 -8.12 0.23 -18.10
CA GLY A 314 -7.05 -0.74 -18.32
C GLY A 314 -5.65 -0.28 -17.89
N ILE A 315 -5.53 0.37 -16.73
CA ILE A 315 -4.21 0.64 -16.12
C ILE A 315 -3.54 -0.69 -15.72
N GLY A 316 -4.30 -1.65 -15.19
CA GLY A 316 -3.73 -2.77 -14.41
C GLY A 316 -3.32 -2.30 -13.02
N ASP A 317 -2.50 -3.07 -12.32
CA ASP A 317 -1.94 -2.66 -11.02
C ASP A 317 -0.80 -1.64 -11.21
N PHE A 318 -0.60 -0.78 -10.21
CA PHE A 318 0.56 0.10 -10.17
C PHE A 318 1.83 -0.72 -9.95
N ALA A 319 2.91 -0.36 -10.62
CA ALA A 319 4.23 -0.88 -10.28
C ALA A 319 4.93 0.05 -9.28
N MET A 320 6.08 -0.39 -8.79
CA MET A 320 6.92 0.47 -7.95
C MET A 320 7.31 1.74 -8.72
N ASP A 321 7.01 2.90 -8.12
CA ASP A 321 7.29 4.22 -8.68
C ASP A 321 6.66 4.47 -10.06
N ASP A 322 5.43 3.98 -10.27
CA ASP A 322 4.71 4.14 -11.53
C ASP A 322 4.33 5.62 -11.76
N ALA A 323 4.98 6.24 -12.75
CA ALA A 323 4.81 7.65 -13.05
C ALA A 323 3.82 7.89 -14.20
N PHE A 324 3.02 8.94 -14.05
CA PHE A 324 1.99 9.36 -14.99
C PHE A 324 2.10 10.86 -15.26
N ASP A 325 2.38 11.21 -16.51
CA ASP A 325 2.40 12.59 -16.99
C ASP A 325 0.99 13.01 -17.40
N VAL A 326 0.52 14.11 -16.83
CA VAL A 326 -0.76 14.74 -17.12
C VAL A 326 -0.52 16.03 -17.89
N GLU A 327 -1.14 16.18 -19.04
CA GLU A 327 -1.16 17.40 -19.86
C GLU A 327 -2.62 17.83 -20.09
N ILE A 328 -2.96 19.05 -19.69
CA ILE A 328 -4.29 19.63 -19.85
C ILE A 328 -4.20 20.82 -20.79
N THR A 329 -4.91 20.75 -21.91
CA THR A 329 -4.92 21.79 -22.96
C THR A 329 -6.34 22.28 -23.24
N GLY A 330 -6.47 23.29 -24.11
CA GLY A 330 -7.76 23.91 -24.42
C GLY A 330 -8.34 24.74 -23.29
N ILE A 331 -7.52 25.04 -22.27
CA ILE A 331 -7.84 25.95 -21.17
C ILE A 331 -7.41 27.38 -21.53
N TYR A 332 -8.12 28.35 -20.95
CA TYR A 332 -7.87 29.77 -21.18
C TYR A 332 -7.75 30.48 -19.84
N THR A 333 -6.86 31.45 -19.76
CA THR A 333 -6.82 32.39 -18.64
C THR A 333 -8.11 33.22 -18.60
N VAL A 334 -8.45 33.84 -17.45
CA VAL A 334 -9.58 34.79 -17.36
C VAL A 334 -9.42 35.96 -18.36
N GLY A 335 -8.19 36.30 -18.73
CA GLY A 335 -7.88 37.30 -19.77
C GLY A 335 -8.05 36.80 -21.22
N GLY A 336 -8.46 35.55 -21.42
CA GLY A 336 -8.73 34.97 -22.74
C GLY A 336 -7.51 34.43 -23.49
N SER A 337 -6.31 34.44 -22.88
CA SER A 337 -5.12 33.84 -23.50
C SER A 337 -5.12 32.31 -23.33
N PRO A 338 -4.85 31.52 -24.38
CA PRO A 338 -4.73 30.07 -24.27
C PRO A 338 -3.53 29.70 -23.39
N THR A 339 -3.66 28.61 -22.63
CA THR A 339 -2.60 28.10 -21.75
C THR A 339 -2.73 26.59 -21.59
N GLU A 340 -1.80 25.97 -20.88
CA GLU A 340 -1.81 24.55 -20.52
C GLU A 340 -1.39 24.35 -19.06
N ILE A 341 -1.69 23.17 -18.53
CA ILE A 341 -1.17 22.67 -17.25
C ILE A 341 -0.48 21.34 -17.50
N LYS A 342 0.71 21.15 -16.92
CA LYS A 342 1.48 19.91 -16.98
C LYS A 342 1.97 19.53 -15.59
N PHE A 343 1.84 18.26 -15.22
CA PHE A 343 2.45 17.71 -14.02
C PHE A 343 2.61 16.20 -14.09
N THR A 344 3.50 15.67 -13.26
CA THR A 344 3.73 14.22 -13.13
C THR A 344 3.30 13.77 -11.74
N THR A 345 2.54 12.69 -11.68
CA THR A 345 2.26 11.96 -10.43
C THR A 345 3.06 10.66 -10.44
N THR A 346 3.78 10.35 -9.37
CA THR A 346 4.49 9.09 -9.19
C THR A 346 3.85 8.31 -8.05
N PHE A 347 3.14 7.23 -8.39
CA PHE A 347 2.58 6.33 -7.39
C PHE A 347 3.69 5.49 -6.78
N PHE A 348 3.68 5.38 -5.45
CA PHE A 348 4.57 4.48 -4.75
C PHE A 348 3.81 3.75 -3.65
N LYS A 349 4.28 2.55 -3.34
CA LYS A 349 3.78 1.77 -2.22
C LYS A 349 4.37 2.32 -0.92
N LEU A 350 3.52 2.79 -0.02
CA LEU A 350 3.93 3.37 1.26
C LEU A 350 4.20 2.27 2.29
N MET A 351 3.30 1.30 2.41
CA MET A 351 3.31 0.25 3.41
C MET A 351 3.81 -1.09 2.82
N PRO A 352 4.66 -1.82 3.54
CA PRO A 352 5.18 -3.10 3.05
C PRO A 352 4.14 -4.21 3.11
N THR A 353 4.40 -5.27 2.36
CA THR A 353 3.71 -6.57 2.46
C THR A 353 4.67 -7.66 2.93
N LEU A 354 4.17 -8.81 3.38
CA LEU A 354 5.05 -9.97 3.60
C LEU A 354 5.55 -10.43 2.23
N LEU A 355 6.83 -10.77 2.16
CA LEU A 355 7.43 -11.34 0.97
C LEU A 355 7.00 -12.81 0.79
N ALA A 356 6.89 -13.55 1.89
CA ALA A 356 6.45 -14.93 1.86
C ALA A 356 4.99 -15.05 1.41
N ARG A 357 4.72 -16.05 0.56
CA ARG A 357 3.42 -16.29 -0.07
C ARG A 357 2.83 -17.66 0.24
N TYR A 358 3.69 -18.64 0.53
CA TYR A 358 3.32 -19.99 0.88
C TYR A 358 3.41 -20.20 2.39
N ASP A 359 2.70 -21.21 2.87
CA ASP A 359 2.69 -21.60 4.27
C ASP A 359 4.08 -22.05 4.72
N ILE A 360 4.48 -21.58 5.91
CA ILE A 360 5.79 -21.85 6.50
C ILE A 360 5.64 -22.83 7.65
N GLU A 361 6.48 -23.86 7.69
CA GLU A 361 6.61 -24.74 8.85
C GLU A 361 7.72 -24.23 9.78
N LEU A 362 7.49 -24.28 11.10
CA LEU A 362 8.49 -23.99 12.13
C LEU A 362 8.51 -25.08 13.19
N ASN A 363 9.70 -25.39 13.69
CA ASN A 363 9.81 -26.21 14.88
C ASN A 363 9.55 -25.37 16.13
N LYS A 364 8.89 -25.95 17.12
CA LYS A 364 8.68 -25.29 18.40
C LYS A 364 10.00 -24.77 18.99
N GLY A 365 10.04 -23.47 19.30
CA GLY A 365 11.24 -22.77 19.79
C GLY A 365 12.07 -22.09 18.72
N GLU A 366 11.85 -22.37 17.43
CA GLU A 366 12.51 -21.65 16.34
C GLU A 366 12.05 -20.19 16.25
N THR A 367 12.95 -19.35 15.74
CA THR A 367 12.64 -17.96 15.44
C THR A 367 12.96 -17.65 13.99
N LEU A 368 12.12 -16.85 13.34
CA LEU A 368 12.26 -16.49 11.93
C LEU A 368 12.06 -14.99 11.76
N GLN A 369 12.99 -14.29 11.11
CA GLN A 369 12.81 -12.87 10.79
C GLN A 369 12.08 -12.78 9.45
N MET A 370 10.84 -12.30 9.42
CA MET A 370 10.07 -12.26 8.17
C MET A 370 10.66 -11.27 7.17
N GLY A 371 10.78 -11.70 5.90
CA GLY A 371 11.06 -10.82 4.78
C GLY A 371 9.85 -9.94 4.45
N LEU A 372 10.10 -8.67 4.14
CA LEU A 372 9.09 -7.73 3.66
C LEU A 372 9.34 -7.42 2.19
N ALA A 373 8.26 -7.39 1.41
CA ALA A 373 8.28 -7.01 0.01
C ALA A 373 7.66 -5.62 -0.14
N GLU A 374 8.31 -4.80 -0.98
CA GLU A 374 7.80 -3.51 -1.41
C GLU A 374 7.50 -2.56 -0.21
N GLY A 375 7.01 -1.36 -0.48
CA GLY A 375 6.72 -0.38 0.59
C GLY A 375 7.92 0.47 1.00
N PHE A 376 7.71 1.77 1.12
CA PHE A 376 8.74 2.71 1.58
C PHE A 376 8.95 2.67 3.10
N GLN A 377 7.93 2.27 3.87
CA GLN A 377 8.01 2.16 5.33
C GLN A 377 8.78 0.91 5.77
N THR A 378 9.92 1.13 6.42
CA THR A 378 10.79 0.05 6.92
C THR A 378 10.71 -0.19 8.43
N SER A 379 10.04 0.71 9.17
CA SER A 379 9.86 0.60 10.62
C SER A 379 8.49 1.14 11.04
N GLY A 380 8.02 0.81 12.24
CA GLY A 380 6.67 1.17 12.69
C GLY A 380 5.55 0.31 12.07
N ASN A 381 5.94 -0.79 11.41
CA ASN A 381 5.02 -1.80 10.90
C ASN A 381 4.23 -2.44 12.05
N THR A 382 2.95 -2.70 11.81
CA THR A 382 2.12 -3.40 12.79
C THR A 382 2.00 -4.85 12.37
N PHE A 383 2.49 -5.76 13.21
CA PHE A 383 2.37 -7.19 13.01
C PHE A 383 1.34 -7.79 13.94
N GLU A 384 0.65 -8.83 13.49
CA GLU A 384 -0.34 -9.56 14.28
C GLU A 384 -0.14 -11.07 14.10
N SER A 385 -0.47 -11.83 15.15
CA SER A 385 -0.58 -13.29 15.12
C SER A 385 -2.02 -13.67 15.47
N GLY A 386 -2.58 -14.60 14.71
CA GLY A 386 -3.91 -15.15 14.96
C GLY A 386 -4.00 -15.93 16.28
N ASP A 387 -2.88 -16.47 16.78
CA ASP A 387 -2.83 -17.14 18.09
C ASP A 387 -1.42 -17.07 18.70
N ASN A 388 -1.27 -16.16 19.67
CA ASN A 388 -0.02 -15.95 20.42
C ASN A 388 0.42 -17.15 21.29
N ARG A 389 -0.40 -18.20 21.41
CA ARG A 389 -0.04 -19.47 22.07
C ARG A 389 0.69 -20.42 21.12
N ILE A 390 0.51 -20.24 19.81
CA ILE A 390 1.15 -21.04 18.74
C ILE A 390 2.36 -20.28 18.20
N VAL A 391 2.17 -19.02 17.78
CA VAL A 391 3.23 -18.17 17.21
C VAL A 391 3.14 -16.76 17.78
N LYS A 392 4.26 -16.17 18.17
CA LYS A 392 4.36 -14.74 18.46
C LYS A 392 5.13 -14.03 17.36
N ILE A 393 4.74 -12.81 17.03
CA ILE A 393 5.48 -11.90 16.16
C ILE A 393 5.68 -10.57 16.90
N ASP A 394 6.90 -10.04 16.88
CA ASP A 394 7.20 -8.76 17.51
C ASP A 394 7.07 -7.58 16.53
N SER A 395 7.29 -6.36 17.02
CA SER A 395 7.19 -5.13 16.23
C SER A 395 8.24 -4.99 15.12
N THR A 396 9.26 -5.85 15.12
CA THR A 396 10.30 -5.91 14.08
C THR A 396 10.00 -6.96 13.02
N GLY A 397 8.91 -7.73 13.18
CA GLY A 397 8.55 -8.83 12.30
C GLY A 397 9.28 -10.14 12.63
N LYS A 398 9.92 -10.23 13.81
CA LYS A 398 10.54 -11.46 14.25
C LYS A 398 9.50 -12.39 14.84
N VAL A 399 9.39 -13.57 14.24
CA VAL A 399 8.50 -14.66 14.62
C VAL A 399 9.19 -15.58 15.62
N THR A 400 8.45 -16.09 16.60
CA THR A 400 8.86 -17.12 17.55
C THR A 400 7.79 -18.19 17.63
N ALA A 401 8.13 -19.45 17.33
CA ALA A 401 7.25 -20.59 17.46
C ALA A 401 7.14 -21.01 18.93
N ILE A 402 5.92 -21.03 19.48
CA ILE A 402 5.64 -21.22 20.91
C ILE A 402 5.03 -22.59 21.19
N GLY A 403 4.02 -22.98 20.42
CA GLY A 403 3.24 -24.19 20.66
C GLY A 403 2.80 -24.83 19.35
N LYS A 404 2.64 -26.15 19.36
CA LYS A 404 2.23 -26.92 18.19
C LYS A 404 0.84 -26.52 17.68
N GLY A 405 0.68 -26.48 16.37
CA GLY A 405 -0.56 -26.20 15.63
C GLY A 405 -0.39 -25.12 14.56
N SER A 406 -1.49 -24.78 13.89
CA SER A 406 -1.52 -23.76 12.84
C SER A 406 -2.00 -22.41 13.38
N THR A 407 -1.40 -21.35 12.89
CA THR A 407 -1.99 -20.01 12.97
C THR A 407 -1.54 -19.17 11.78
N TRP A 408 -1.97 -17.92 11.71
CA TRP A 408 -1.49 -16.98 10.72
C TRP A 408 -0.73 -15.83 11.38
N ILE A 409 0.18 -15.23 10.63
CA ILE A 409 0.78 -13.94 10.95
C ILE A 409 0.46 -12.95 9.84
N SER A 410 0.51 -11.65 10.16
CA SER A 410 0.32 -10.60 9.17
C SER A 410 1.22 -9.41 9.38
N VAL A 411 1.51 -8.70 8.30
CA VAL A 411 1.82 -7.26 8.36
C VAL A 411 0.52 -6.51 8.03
N ASN A 412 -0.03 -5.85 9.04
CA ASN A 412 -1.27 -5.12 8.92
C ASN A 412 -1.03 -3.77 8.29
N ASN A 413 -1.81 -3.47 7.26
CA ASN A 413 -1.95 -2.11 6.80
C ASN A 413 -3.17 -1.47 7.51
N TYR A 414 -3.05 -0.20 7.88
CA TYR A 414 -4.09 0.49 8.64
C TYR A 414 -5.38 0.72 7.83
N LEU A 415 -5.34 0.46 6.52
CA LEU A 415 -6.42 0.75 5.57
C LEU A 415 -7.23 -0.50 5.18
N GLY A 416 -7.05 -1.61 5.93
CA GLY A 416 -7.92 -2.79 5.87
C GLY A 416 -7.42 -3.93 4.99
N MET A 417 -6.27 -3.80 4.33
CA MET A 417 -5.61 -4.93 3.67
C MET A 417 -4.52 -5.48 4.60
N ARG A 418 -4.49 -6.80 4.77
CA ARG A 418 -3.47 -7.48 5.55
C ARG A 418 -2.80 -8.47 4.61
N SER A 419 -1.48 -8.42 4.54
CA SER A 419 -0.73 -9.50 3.92
C SER A 419 -0.54 -10.56 5.00
N ILE A 420 -1.01 -11.78 4.72
CA ILE A 420 -1.08 -12.89 5.66
C ILE A 420 -0.23 -14.05 5.14
N VAL A 421 0.45 -14.73 6.06
CA VAL A 421 1.10 -16.02 5.83
C VAL A 421 0.67 -16.98 6.93
N TYR A 422 0.33 -18.22 6.57
CA TYR A 422 0.07 -19.26 7.56
C TYR A 422 1.36 -19.89 8.03
N ILE A 423 1.41 -20.16 9.34
CA ILE A 423 2.51 -20.82 10.02
C ILE A 423 1.97 -22.09 10.66
N GLU A 424 2.56 -23.22 10.31
CA GLU A 424 2.36 -24.48 11.03
C GLU A 424 3.54 -24.66 11.99
N VAL A 425 3.25 -24.95 13.26
CA VAL A 425 4.28 -25.25 14.26
C VAL A 425 4.20 -26.73 14.61
N GLU A 426 5.31 -27.43 14.45
CA GLU A 426 5.41 -28.86 14.75
C GLU A 426 6.35 -29.16 15.92
N ASP A 427 6.08 -30.29 16.57
CA ASP A 427 6.99 -30.91 17.54
C ASP A 427 7.89 -31.90 16.77
N VAL A 428 8.94 -31.40 16.10
CA VAL A 428 9.81 -32.27 15.30
C VAL A 428 10.92 -32.88 16.16
N PRO A 429 11.20 -34.20 16.01
CA PRO A 429 12.30 -34.86 16.71
C PRO A 429 13.67 -34.35 16.23
N GLU A 430 14.65 -34.41 17.13
CA GLU A 430 15.98 -33.78 17.04
C GLU A 430 16.84 -34.18 15.82
N GLU A 431 16.38 -35.18 15.05
CA GLU A 431 17.08 -35.92 14.00
C GLU A 431 16.81 -35.47 12.56
N ASN A 432 15.79 -34.64 12.30
CA ASN A 432 15.54 -34.02 10.99
C ASN A 432 15.95 -32.54 11.04
N LYS A 433 17.24 -32.25 10.81
CA LYS A 433 17.79 -30.88 10.85
C LYS A 433 18.61 -30.57 9.60
N VAL A 434 18.59 -29.32 9.19
CA VAL A 434 19.47 -28.79 8.15
C VAL A 434 20.92 -28.85 8.64
N SER A 435 21.86 -29.14 7.75
CA SER A 435 23.28 -29.13 8.12
C SER A 435 23.72 -27.72 8.55
N ASN A 436 24.62 -27.64 9.53
CA ASN A 436 25.12 -26.35 10.05
C ASN A 436 25.62 -25.38 8.98
N TRP A 437 26.18 -25.88 7.88
CA TRP A 437 26.69 -25.05 6.78
C TRP A 437 25.58 -24.32 6.01
N ALA A 438 24.36 -24.88 5.96
CA ALA A 438 23.22 -24.33 5.23
C ALA A 438 22.21 -23.61 6.15
N GLN A 439 22.38 -23.69 7.48
CA GLN A 439 21.37 -23.24 8.44
C GLN A 439 20.98 -21.76 8.27
N ALA A 440 21.95 -20.87 8.06
CA ALA A 440 21.68 -19.44 7.92
C ALA A 440 20.88 -19.15 6.65
N ASP A 441 21.34 -19.67 5.51
CA ASP A 441 20.71 -19.50 4.21
C ASP A 441 19.31 -20.16 4.19
N TYR A 442 19.16 -21.33 4.80
CA TYR A 442 17.86 -21.99 4.96
C TYR A 442 16.86 -21.10 5.72
N MET A 443 17.28 -20.50 6.84
CA MET A 443 16.40 -19.60 7.60
C MET A 443 16.03 -18.35 6.79
N GLN A 444 16.96 -17.83 6.00
CA GLN A 444 16.70 -16.68 5.13
C GLN A 444 15.77 -17.05 3.96
N ALA A 445 15.97 -18.19 3.32
CA ALA A 445 15.11 -18.72 2.27
C ALA A 445 13.68 -18.94 2.77
N LYS A 446 13.54 -19.53 3.96
CA LYS A 446 12.26 -19.70 4.64
C LYS A 446 11.59 -18.36 4.97
N ALA A 447 12.34 -17.40 5.51
CA ALA A 447 11.86 -16.05 5.83
C ALA A 447 11.33 -15.29 4.60
N ASN A 448 11.95 -15.53 3.46
CA ASN A 448 11.56 -14.99 2.16
C ASN A 448 10.44 -15.82 1.48
N GLY A 449 9.97 -16.90 2.11
CA GLY A 449 8.90 -17.76 1.60
C GLY A 449 9.29 -18.66 0.44
N LEU A 450 10.58 -18.89 0.22
CA LEU A 450 11.10 -19.76 -0.85
C LEU A 450 10.95 -21.26 -0.52
N ILE A 451 10.66 -21.57 0.75
CA ILE A 451 10.50 -22.93 1.26
C ILE A 451 9.10 -23.04 1.86
N GLY A 452 8.16 -23.57 1.08
CA GLY A 452 6.84 -23.93 1.59
C GLY A 452 6.86 -25.25 2.37
N TRP A 453 5.85 -25.48 3.21
CA TRP A 453 5.72 -26.69 4.05
C TRP A 453 5.93 -28.03 3.32
N PRO A 454 5.54 -28.25 2.03
CA PRO A 454 5.77 -29.52 1.36
C PRO A 454 7.24 -29.77 1.05
N PHE A 455 8.11 -28.78 1.16
CA PHE A 455 9.53 -28.90 0.83
C PHE A 455 10.43 -28.80 2.04
N ASP A 456 9.89 -28.47 3.21
CA ASP A 456 10.66 -28.27 4.44
C ASP A 456 10.93 -29.59 5.19
N ARG A 457 11.63 -30.51 4.52
CA ARG A 457 11.88 -31.85 5.06
C ARG A 457 13.05 -32.54 4.37
N SER A 458 13.52 -33.63 4.97
CA SER A 458 14.45 -34.57 4.31
C SER A 458 15.69 -33.86 3.74
N TYR A 459 16.26 -32.95 4.53
CA TYR A 459 17.19 -31.92 4.06
C TYR A 459 18.41 -32.45 3.29
N GLN A 460 18.98 -33.59 3.68
CA GLN A 460 20.14 -34.19 3.01
C GLN A 460 19.75 -35.20 1.91
N ARG A 461 18.45 -35.45 1.68
CA ARG A 461 18.00 -36.31 0.58
C ARG A 461 18.22 -35.61 -0.75
N SER A 462 18.60 -36.39 -1.76
CA SER A 462 18.63 -35.93 -3.15
C SER A 462 17.24 -35.44 -3.60
N ILE A 463 17.20 -34.23 -4.17
CA ILE A 463 15.98 -33.64 -4.72
C ILE A 463 15.66 -34.28 -6.06
N ASN A 464 14.37 -34.48 -6.34
CA ASN A 464 13.91 -34.95 -7.64
C ASN A 464 13.51 -33.79 -8.57
N ARG A 465 13.25 -34.13 -9.84
CA ARG A 465 12.93 -33.16 -10.90
C ARG A 465 11.66 -32.37 -10.64
N MET A 466 10.63 -33.00 -10.10
CA MET A 466 9.36 -32.35 -9.77
C MET A 466 9.56 -31.35 -8.63
N GLU A 467 10.15 -31.79 -7.52
CA GLU A 467 10.41 -30.98 -6.33
C GLU A 467 11.25 -29.74 -6.66
N PHE A 468 12.32 -29.88 -7.43
CA PHE A 468 13.13 -28.73 -7.84
C PHE A 468 12.34 -27.75 -8.71
N THR A 469 11.54 -28.26 -9.65
CA THR A 469 10.77 -27.42 -10.58
C THR A 469 9.70 -26.62 -9.83
N GLU A 470 8.96 -27.27 -8.94
CA GLU A 470 7.93 -26.61 -8.11
C GLU A 470 8.56 -25.51 -7.24
N MET A 471 9.65 -25.81 -6.53
CA MET A 471 10.34 -24.80 -5.72
C MET A 471 10.89 -23.64 -6.55
N ALA A 472 11.39 -23.92 -7.76
CA ALA A 472 11.85 -22.87 -8.67
C ALA A 472 10.70 -21.98 -9.14
N VAL A 473 9.55 -22.55 -9.52
CA VAL A 473 8.35 -21.77 -9.92
C VAL A 473 7.86 -20.92 -8.75
N HIS A 474 7.83 -21.46 -7.53
CA HIS A 474 7.46 -20.70 -6.33
C HIS A 474 8.39 -19.52 -6.04
N MET A 475 9.69 -19.68 -6.28
CA MET A 475 10.66 -18.58 -6.22
C MET A 475 10.34 -17.51 -7.27
N ILE A 476 10.01 -17.90 -8.51
CA ILE A 476 9.61 -16.95 -9.58
C ILE A 476 8.33 -16.20 -9.19
N GLU A 477 7.30 -16.90 -8.69
CA GLU A 477 6.09 -16.25 -8.16
C GLU A 477 6.46 -15.22 -7.08
N THR A 478 7.32 -15.59 -6.14
CA THR A 478 7.77 -14.68 -5.06
C THR A 478 8.48 -13.45 -5.60
N VAL A 479 9.38 -13.58 -6.57
CA VAL A 479 10.08 -12.46 -7.23
C VAL A 479 9.12 -11.55 -8.00
N LEU A 480 8.12 -12.13 -8.68
CA LEU A 480 7.17 -11.37 -9.51
C LEU A 480 6.00 -10.76 -8.73
N GLY A 481 5.75 -11.22 -7.50
CA GLY A 481 4.62 -10.75 -6.70
C GLY A 481 3.23 -11.11 -7.26
N ARG A 482 3.13 -12.03 -8.23
CA ARG A 482 1.86 -12.54 -8.79
C ARG A 482 1.81 -14.07 -8.90
N ASP A 483 0.61 -14.64 -8.97
CA ASP A 483 0.43 -16.08 -9.27
C ASP A 483 0.68 -16.36 -10.76
N LEU A 484 1.27 -17.50 -11.07
CA LEU A 484 1.58 -17.99 -12.42
C LEU A 484 0.62 -19.09 -12.89
N TYR A 485 -0.14 -19.71 -11.97
CA TYR A 485 -1.14 -20.74 -12.30
C TYR A 485 -2.13 -20.28 -13.39
N THR A 486 -2.55 -19.01 -13.35
CA THR A 486 -3.50 -18.45 -14.32
C THR A 486 -2.97 -18.45 -15.75
N ASP A 487 -1.64 -18.45 -15.94
CA ASP A 487 -1.01 -18.42 -17.26
C ASP A 487 -1.18 -19.76 -18.00
N VAL A 488 -1.47 -20.85 -17.26
CA VAL A 488 -1.67 -22.21 -17.79
C VAL A 488 -3.05 -22.79 -17.45
N LEU A 489 -4.00 -21.93 -17.08
CA LEU A 489 -5.35 -22.39 -16.76
C LEU A 489 -6.01 -23.04 -17.98
N GLY A 490 -6.36 -24.33 -17.85
CA GLY A 490 -6.97 -25.11 -18.94
C GLY A 490 -5.97 -25.64 -19.98
N VAL A 491 -4.66 -25.52 -19.73
CA VAL A 491 -3.61 -26.15 -20.53
C VAL A 491 -3.36 -27.56 -19.98
N GLU A 492 -3.38 -28.57 -20.86
CA GLU A 492 -3.02 -29.94 -20.48
C GLU A 492 -1.50 -30.10 -20.35
N SER A 493 -1.07 -30.98 -19.43
CA SER A 493 0.34 -31.36 -19.30
C SER A 493 0.87 -31.95 -20.61
N PRO A 494 2.07 -31.54 -21.07
CA PRO A 494 2.72 -32.15 -22.23
C PRO A 494 3.29 -33.55 -21.93
N PHE A 495 3.23 -34.02 -20.68
CA PHE A 495 3.82 -35.26 -20.22
C PHE A 495 2.75 -36.25 -19.74
N ASN A 496 2.92 -37.54 -20.04
CA ASN A 496 1.97 -38.59 -19.67
C ASN A 496 2.15 -39.09 -18.23
N ASP A 497 3.31 -38.85 -17.63
CA ASP A 497 3.71 -39.36 -16.31
C ASP A 497 3.54 -38.34 -15.18
N ILE A 498 3.05 -37.14 -15.49
CA ILE A 498 2.73 -36.11 -14.50
C ILE A 498 1.70 -35.11 -15.04
N ASP A 499 0.73 -34.76 -14.20
CA ASP A 499 -0.24 -33.69 -14.43
C ASP A 499 -0.09 -32.65 -13.31
N ASP A 500 0.81 -31.70 -13.54
CA ASP A 500 1.14 -30.63 -12.59
C ASP A 500 1.31 -29.30 -13.34
N TRP A 501 0.73 -28.23 -12.79
CA TRP A 501 0.70 -26.93 -13.44
C TRP A 501 2.05 -26.21 -13.38
N ASN A 502 2.87 -26.42 -12.33
CA ASN A 502 4.20 -25.82 -12.24
C ASN A 502 5.09 -26.38 -13.34
N ILE A 503 5.04 -27.69 -13.53
CA ILE A 503 5.79 -28.38 -14.59
C ILE A 503 5.29 -27.95 -15.97
N THR A 504 3.97 -27.84 -16.16
CA THR A 504 3.39 -27.37 -17.41
C THR A 504 3.85 -25.95 -17.74
N TRP A 505 3.75 -25.03 -16.76
CA TRP A 505 4.19 -23.64 -16.90
C TRP A 505 5.69 -23.55 -17.17
N ALA A 506 6.52 -24.27 -16.41
CA ALA A 506 7.97 -24.26 -16.56
C ALA A 506 8.42 -24.85 -17.91
N ASN A 507 7.70 -25.83 -18.46
CA ASN A 507 7.98 -26.36 -19.79
C ASN A 507 7.61 -25.36 -20.89
N GLN A 508 6.43 -24.74 -20.82
CA GLN A 508 6.02 -23.71 -21.79
C GLN A 508 6.96 -22.50 -21.80
N ASN A 509 7.55 -22.19 -20.64
CA ASN A 509 8.53 -21.13 -20.48
C ASN A 509 9.99 -21.59 -20.73
N GLY A 510 10.21 -22.81 -21.24
CA GLY A 510 11.53 -23.28 -21.66
C GLY A 510 12.54 -23.55 -20.53
N ILE A 511 12.09 -23.50 -19.27
CA ILE A 511 12.92 -23.77 -18.09
C ILE A 511 13.27 -25.26 -18.05
N ILE A 512 12.27 -26.13 -18.23
CA ILE A 512 12.44 -27.58 -18.19
C ILE A 512 12.09 -28.25 -19.53
N ASN A 513 12.70 -29.41 -19.75
CA ASN A 513 12.36 -30.35 -20.82
C ASN A 513 12.11 -31.74 -20.21
N GLY A 514 11.32 -32.56 -20.91
CA GLY A 514 11.17 -33.98 -20.58
C GLY A 514 12.44 -34.79 -20.84
N THR A 515 12.51 -35.99 -20.25
CA THR A 515 13.52 -37.00 -20.59
C THR A 515 13.19 -37.69 -21.91
N SER A 516 11.94 -37.58 -22.36
CA SER A 516 11.46 -37.87 -23.70
C SER A 516 10.41 -36.81 -24.09
N PRO A 517 9.91 -36.79 -25.35
CA PRO A 517 8.88 -35.84 -25.77
C PRO A 517 7.60 -35.83 -24.92
N ASN A 518 7.25 -36.95 -24.28
CA ASN A 518 6.01 -37.08 -23.49
C ASN A 518 6.24 -37.69 -22.09
N THR A 519 7.49 -37.65 -21.61
CA THR A 519 7.86 -38.19 -20.28
C THR A 519 8.75 -37.18 -19.57
N PHE A 520 8.34 -36.78 -18.37
CA PHE A 520 9.11 -35.84 -17.54
C PHE A 520 10.10 -36.54 -16.59
N SER A 521 9.75 -37.75 -16.12
CA SER A 521 10.45 -38.50 -15.07
C SER A 521 10.50 -37.76 -13.72
N PRO A 522 9.35 -37.49 -13.08
CA PRO A 522 9.24 -36.59 -11.92
C PRO A 522 10.12 -37.00 -10.72
N ILE A 523 10.20 -38.30 -10.44
CA ILE A 523 10.92 -38.83 -9.28
C ILE A 523 12.42 -39.07 -9.52
N ALA A 524 12.93 -38.81 -10.73
CA ALA A 524 14.36 -38.94 -10.99
C ALA A 524 15.14 -37.82 -10.29
N THR A 525 16.28 -38.17 -9.68
CA THR A 525 17.15 -37.22 -9.00
C THR A 525 17.86 -36.30 -9.98
N ILE A 526 18.24 -35.10 -9.51
CA ILE A 526 18.97 -34.12 -10.31
C ILE A 526 20.45 -34.13 -9.95
N THR A 527 21.33 -34.15 -10.95
CA THR A 527 22.77 -33.95 -10.74
C THR A 527 23.13 -32.46 -10.61
N ARG A 528 24.27 -32.15 -9.99
CA ARG A 528 24.73 -30.78 -9.82
C ARG A 528 24.93 -30.02 -11.15
N GLU A 529 25.38 -30.68 -12.22
CA GLU A 529 25.49 -30.04 -13.54
C GLU A 529 24.11 -29.75 -14.18
N GLN A 530 23.11 -30.60 -13.92
CA GLN A 530 21.73 -30.36 -14.35
C GLN A 530 21.10 -29.22 -13.56
N ALA A 531 21.33 -29.16 -12.25
CA ALA A 531 20.88 -28.06 -11.41
C ALA A 531 21.44 -26.71 -11.86
N ALA A 532 22.72 -26.64 -12.22
CA ALA A 532 23.35 -25.43 -12.77
C ALA A 532 22.67 -24.98 -14.07
N ALA A 533 22.38 -25.92 -14.98
CA ALA A 533 21.67 -25.60 -16.21
C ALA A 533 20.23 -25.12 -15.97
N LEU A 534 19.52 -25.71 -15.01
CA LEU A 534 18.15 -25.33 -14.68
C LEU A 534 18.07 -23.97 -14.00
N ILE A 535 18.94 -23.69 -13.01
CA ILE A 535 18.87 -22.41 -12.28
C ILE A 535 19.21 -21.22 -13.18
N ILE A 536 20.11 -21.38 -14.16
CA ILE A 536 20.39 -20.32 -15.14
C ILE A 536 19.16 -20.01 -15.97
N LYS A 537 18.44 -21.03 -16.43
CA LYS A 537 17.18 -20.82 -17.16
C LYS A 537 16.10 -20.16 -16.30
N VAL A 538 16.02 -20.53 -15.02
CA VAL A 538 15.12 -19.88 -14.05
C VAL A 538 15.47 -18.40 -13.93
N TYR A 539 16.75 -18.08 -13.71
CA TYR A 539 17.24 -16.71 -13.61
C TYR A 539 16.93 -15.89 -14.88
N GLU A 540 17.30 -16.40 -16.06
CA GLU A 540 17.07 -15.73 -17.35
C GLU A 540 15.58 -15.51 -17.62
N LYS A 541 14.74 -16.53 -17.40
CA LYS A 541 13.30 -16.41 -17.60
C LYS A 541 12.67 -15.42 -16.62
N THR A 542 13.13 -15.38 -15.37
CA THR A 542 12.61 -14.42 -14.38
C THR A 542 12.92 -12.99 -14.80
N LYS A 543 14.15 -12.73 -15.27
CA LYS A 543 14.55 -11.41 -15.80
C LYS A 543 13.75 -10.98 -17.01
N GLU A 544 13.49 -11.91 -17.93
CA GLU A 544 12.61 -11.67 -19.09
C GLU A 544 11.21 -11.26 -18.63
N LEU A 545 10.64 -11.96 -17.65
CA LEU A 545 9.32 -11.66 -17.09
C LEU A 545 9.27 -10.33 -16.31
N GLN A 546 10.40 -9.91 -15.72
CA GLN A 546 10.57 -8.58 -15.14
C GLN A 546 10.79 -7.47 -16.19
N GLY A 547 10.90 -7.82 -17.48
CA GLY A 547 11.17 -6.87 -18.57
C GLY A 547 12.62 -6.37 -18.63
N THR A 548 13.56 -7.08 -18.00
CA THR A 548 14.99 -6.75 -18.02
C THR A 548 15.69 -7.60 -19.08
N THR A 549 16.62 -7.00 -19.84
CA THR A 549 17.25 -7.65 -21.01
C THR A 549 18.74 -7.95 -20.82
N ASP A 550 19.30 -7.68 -19.64
CA ASP A 550 20.69 -8.01 -19.34
C ASP A 550 20.85 -9.53 -19.23
N SER A 551 21.50 -10.13 -20.23
CA SER A 551 21.86 -11.55 -20.25
C SER A 551 22.73 -11.91 -19.04
N ALA A 552 22.64 -13.17 -18.59
CA ALA A 552 23.57 -13.71 -17.60
C ALA A 552 25.03 -13.39 -18.01
N ALA A 553 25.82 -12.86 -17.07
CA ALA A 553 27.20 -12.42 -17.32
C ALA A 553 27.96 -13.46 -18.17
N GLY A 554 28.65 -12.98 -19.21
CA GLY A 554 29.33 -13.85 -20.17
C GLY A 554 30.23 -14.88 -19.49
N SER A 555 30.18 -16.13 -19.98
CA SER A 555 30.99 -17.23 -19.46
C SER A 555 32.48 -16.92 -19.69
N THR A 556 33.26 -16.77 -18.62
CA THR A 556 34.73 -16.78 -18.71
C THR A 556 35.18 -18.21 -18.97
N THR A 557 35.77 -18.46 -20.14
CA THR A 557 36.23 -19.77 -20.64
C THR A 557 37.50 -20.30 -19.94
N THR A 558 37.56 -20.20 -18.62
CA THR A 558 38.70 -20.70 -17.82
C THR A 558 38.28 -21.97 -17.09
N SER A 559 39.16 -22.98 -17.03
CA SER A 559 38.93 -24.18 -16.22
C SER A 559 38.91 -23.78 -14.73
N LEU A 560 37.74 -23.85 -14.10
CA LEU A 560 37.53 -23.37 -12.73
C LEU A 560 37.81 -24.44 -11.66
N PHE A 561 37.63 -25.72 -11.98
CA PHE A 561 37.64 -26.82 -11.00
C PHE A 561 38.61 -27.94 -11.36
N ALA A 562 39.10 -28.65 -10.35
CA ALA A 562 40.00 -29.79 -10.51
C ALA A 562 39.36 -30.97 -11.26
N ASP A 563 38.03 -31.07 -11.28
CA ASP A 563 37.25 -32.09 -11.97
C ASP A 563 36.44 -31.53 -13.15
N ASP A 564 36.88 -30.40 -13.72
CA ASP A 564 36.26 -29.71 -14.86
C ASP A 564 36.15 -30.58 -16.13
N THR A 565 36.97 -31.62 -16.24
CA THR A 565 36.89 -32.62 -17.32
C THR A 565 35.72 -33.60 -17.15
N LYS A 566 35.11 -33.68 -15.96
CA LYS A 566 33.92 -34.50 -15.69
C LYS A 566 32.61 -33.78 -15.97
N ILE A 567 32.65 -32.47 -16.20
CA ILE A 567 31.47 -31.68 -16.56
C ILE A 567 31.10 -32.03 -17.99
N SER A 568 29.82 -32.36 -18.22
CA SER A 568 29.35 -32.66 -19.57
C SER A 568 29.54 -31.45 -20.49
N PRO A 569 29.92 -31.64 -21.76
CA PRO A 569 30.05 -30.53 -22.71
C PRO A 569 28.80 -29.64 -22.80
N TRP A 570 27.60 -30.24 -22.72
CA TRP A 570 26.33 -29.51 -22.80
C TRP A 570 26.02 -28.65 -21.57
N ALA A 571 26.63 -28.93 -20.41
CA ALA A 571 26.37 -28.23 -19.15
C ALA A 571 27.48 -27.22 -18.81
N LYS A 572 28.60 -27.26 -19.53
CA LYS A 572 29.84 -26.60 -19.13
C LYS A 572 29.69 -25.08 -19.06
N GLU A 573 29.00 -24.51 -20.04
CA GLU A 573 28.69 -23.08 -20.08
C GLU A 573 27.84 -22.66 -18.89
N GLN A 574 26.75 -23.38 -18.61
CA GLN A 574 25.81 -23.06 -17.54
C GLN A 574 26.42 -23.26 -16.15
N VAL A 575 27.29 -24.26 -15.99
CA VAL A 575 28.07 -24.42 -14.74
C VAL A 575 28.95 -23.19 -14.50
N TYR A 576 29.63 -22.68 -15.53
CA TYR A 576 30.47 -21.49 -15.38
C TYR A 576 29.64 -20.24 -15.11
N GLN A 577 28.49 -20.07 -15.79
CA GLN A 577 27.56 -18.98 -15.50
C GLN A 577 27.04 -19.04 -14.07
N ALA A 578 26.60 -20.22 -13.60
CA ALA A 578 26.05 -20.38 -12.25
C ALA A 578 27.10 -20.07 -11.16
N VAL A 579 28.37 -20.39 -11.41
CA VAL A 579 29.48 -20.08 -10.50
C VAL A 579 29.83 -18.59 -10.57
N ASN A 580 29.90 -17.99 -11.76
CA ASN A 580 30.20 -16.58 -11.93
C ASN A 580 29.12 -15.66 -11.31
N LEU A 581 27.85 -16.08 -11.36
CA LEU A 581 26.74 -15.41 -10.70
C LEU A 581 26.62 -15.75 -9.20
N SER A 582 27.56 -16.54 -8.66
CA SER A 582 27.55 -17.01 -7.26
C SER A 582 26.29 -17.82 -6.87
N LEU A 583 25.55 -18.35 -7.85
CA LEU A 583 24.38 -19.20 -7.62
C LEU A 583 24.80 -20.55 -7.07
N MET A 584 25.90 -21.11 -7.60
CA MET A 584 26.47 -22.38 -7.14
C MET A 584 27.94 -22.25 -6.81
N ASN A 585 28.35 -22.87 -5.71
CA ASN A 585 29.75 -22.92 -5.28
C ASN A 585 30.39 -24.29 -5.57
N GLY A 586 31.72 -24.26 -5.72
CA GLY A 586 32.55 -25.46 -5.66
C GLY A 586 32.50 -26.13 -4.29
N MET A 587 32.83 -27.41 -4.26
CA MET A 587 32.95 -28.22 -3.06
C MET A 587 34.41 -28.36 -2.62
N ALA A 588 34.64 -29.09 -1.52
CA ALA A 588 35.97 -29.37 -1.00
C ALA A 588 36.95 -29.87 -2.07
N LYS A 589 38.24 -29.55 -1.90
CA LYS A 589 39.33 -29.91 -2.83
C LYS A 589 39.19 -29.29 -4.24
N ASN A 590 38.54 -28.12 -4.34
CA ASN A 590 38.35 -27.40 -5.59
C ASN A 590 37.59 -28.23 -6.65
N GLN A 591 36.58 -29.00 -6.25
CA GLN A 591 35.79 -29.85 -7.15
C GLN A 591 34.38 -29.31 -7.31
N PHE A 592 33.81 -29.38 -8.52
CA PHE A 592 32.40 -29.10 -8.74
C PHE A 592 31.50 -30.31 -8.43
N ASN A 593 32.01 -31.53 -8.63
CA ASN A 593 31.28 -32.81 -8.58
C ASN A 593 30.02 -32.83 -9.48
N PRO A 594 30.18 -32.68 -10.81
CA PRO A 594 29.05 -32.50 -11.73
C PRO A 594 28.05 -33.66 -11.76
N LYS A 595 28.50 -34.88 -11.45
CA LYS A 595 27.66 -36.09 -11.42
C LYS A 595 27.06 -36.40 -10.05
N GLY A 596 27.44 -35.64 -9.01
CA GLY A 596 26.84 -35.79 -7.69
C GLY A 596 25.38 -35.32 -7.73
N GLU A 597 24.54 -35.96 -6.91
CA GLU A 597 23.14 -35.57 -6.76
C GLU A 597 23.03 -34.29 -5.94
N LEU A 598 22.08 -33.42 -6.31
CA LEU A 598 21.75 -32.22 -5.55
C LEU A 598 20.80 -32.57 -4.41
N THR A 599 21.04 -32.04 -3.21
CA THR A 599 20.18 -32.25 -2.03
C THR A 599 19.17 -31.13 -1.82
N PHE A 600 18.18 -31.33 -0.94
CA PHE A 600 17.23 -30.28 -0.53
C PHE A 600 17.94 -29.06 0.06
N GLU A 601 18.85 -29.26 1.03
CA GLU A 601 19.56 -28.14 1.67
C GLU A 601 20.44 -27.35 0.69
N GLN A 602 21.00 -28.01 -0.33
CA GLN A 602 21.70 -27.33 -1.42
C GLN A 602 20.75 -26.57 -2.35
N THR A 603 19.53 -27.08 -2.55
CA THR A 603 18.51 -26.41 -3.36
C THR A 603 18.02 -25.14 -2.69
N TYR A 604 17.85 -25.13 -1.37
CA TYR A 604 17.45 -23.93 -0.64
C TYR A 604 18.45 -22.79 -0.81
N VAL A 605 19.75 -23.10 -0.65
CA VAL A 605 20.84 -22.13 -0.83
C VAL A 605 20.89 -21.64 -2.27
N LEU A 606 20.74 -22.57 -3.23
CA LEU A 606 20.72 -22.25 -4.66
C LEU A 606 19.58 -21.28 -5.04
N LEU A 607 18.37 -21.53 -4.55
CA LEU A 607 17.21 -20.69 -4.80
C LEU A 607 17.32 -19.36 -4.05
N LEU A 608 17.85 -19.33 -2.83
CA LEU A 608 18.10 -18.09 -2.11
C LEU A 608 19.06 -17.19 -2.88
N ASN A 609 20.21 -17.70 -3.33
CA ASN A 609 21.18 -16.92 -4.09
C ASN A 609 20.58 -16.35 -5.38
N CYS A 610 19.76 -17.16 -6.07
CA CYS A 610 19.06 -16.71 -7.27
C CYS A 610 18.04 -15.62 -6.96
N PHE A 611 17.26 -15.81 -5.89
CA PHE A 611 16.29 -14.84 -5.41
C PHE A 611 16.95 -13.51 -5.04
N GLU A 612 18.03 -13.53 -4.23
CA GLU A 612 18.74 -12.31 -3.83
C GLU A 612 19.29 -11.56 -5.04
N LEU A 613 19.91 -12.27 -5.98
CA LEU A 613 20.42 -11.69 -7.22
C LEU A 613 19.32 -11.04 -8.09
N LEU A 614 18.10 -11.57 -8.05
CA LEU A 614 16.93 -11.03 -8.79
C LEU A 614 16.25 -9.86 -8.06
N MET A 615 16.48 -9.72 -6.76
CA MET A 615 15.87 -8.69 -5.91
C MET A 615 16.81 -7.52 -5.61
N GLU A 616 18.12 -7.68 -5.80
CA GLU A 616 19.08 -6.57 -5.84
C GLU A 616 18.72 -5.61 -6.99
N LYS A 617 18.32 -4.38 -6.64
CA LYS A 617 17.96 -3.31 -7.57
C LYS A 617 19.10 -2.37 -7.86
#